data_AF-A0A8R1HSP9-F1
#
_entry.id   AF-A0A8R1HSP9-F1
#
_cell.length_a   1.000
_cell.length_b   1.000
_cell.length_c   1.000
_cell.angle_alpha   90.00
_cell.angle_beta   90.00
_cell.angle_gamma   90.00
#
_symmetry.space_group_name_H-M   'P 1'
#
loop_
_entity.id
_entity.type
_entity.pdbx_description
1 polymer ?
#
loop_
_entity_poly.entity_id
_entity_poly.type
_entity_poly.pdbx_seq_one_letter_code
_entity_poly.pdbx_strand_id
1 'polypeptide(L)'
;MRKNARVSPTYLIRYRHILVEISLTGVIYSVCEICTVPYWYVSDGDFVLFAVGPVQSGSFAQSLVLTFAISFFQSLFLIFYSFVFQYAQICRADWFRTFPQVVFICPFVNVLVLANWLVAVIYCFSMTEKKVEKAAEFVEEHLNMSIDGRAMLGFSLQVGDEHLLLI
;
A
#
# COMPACT_ATOMS: atom_id res chain seq x y z
N MET A 1 27.42 40.93 -19.38
CA MET A 1 26.22 40.25 -18.88
C MET A 1 26.41 38.73 -19.02
N ARG A 2 26.83 38.03 -17.96
CA ARG A 2 26.84 36.55 -17.94
C ARG A 2 25.43 36.08 -17.63
N LYS A 3 24.79 35.38 -18.58
CA LYS A 3 23.56 34.63 -18.31
C LYS A 3 23.93 33.52 -17.31
N ASN A 4 23.63 33.73 -16.03
CA ASN A 4 23.57 32.66 -15.04
C ASN A 4 22.38 31.77 -15.41
N ALA A 5 22.59 30.82 -16.31
CA ALA A 5 21.69 29.70 -16.45
C ALA A 5 21.69 29.00 -15.08
N ARG A 6 20.61 29.14 -14.31
CA ARG A 6 20.36 28.29 -13.15
C ARG A 6 20.19 26.88 -13.70
N VAL A 7 21.29 26.15 -13.79
CA VAL A 7 21.25 24.70 -13.95
C VAL A 7 20.59 24.20 -12.68
N SER A 8 19.27 23.98 -12.76
CA SER A 8 18.54 23.29 -11.70
C SER A 8 19.29 21.99 -11.47
N PRO A 9 19.83 21.75 -10.27
CA PRO A 9 20.58 20.53 -10.04
C PRO A 9 19.69 19.34 -10.36
N THR A 10 20.19 18.38 -11.14
CA THR A 10 19.40 17.23 -11.61
C THR A 10 18.72 16.46 -10.45
N TYR A 11 19.27 16.53 -9.23
CA TYR A 11 18.67 15.98 -8.01
C TYR A 11 17.33 16.63 -7.64
N LEU A 12 17.19 17.95 -7.87
CA LEU A 12 16.01 18.74 -7.49
C LEU A 12 14.82 18.36 -8.38
N ILE A 13 15.09 18.06 -9.65
CA ILE A 13 14.09 17.53 -10.59
C ILE A 13 13.63 16.14 -10.14
N ARG A 14 14.57 15.24 -9.81
CA ARG A 14 14.24 13.87 -9.34
C ARG A 14 13.42 13.88 -8.06
N TYR A 15 13.81 14.69 -7.09
CA TYR A 15 13.07 14.83 -5.84
C TYR A 15 11.66 15.38 -6.05
N ARG A 16 11.49 16.33 -6.99
CA ARG A 16 10.17 16.82 -7.38
C ARG A 16 9.26 15.71 -7.93
N HIS A 17 9.79 14.78 -8.71
CA HIS A 17 9.01 13.64 -9.19
C HIS A 17 8.53 12.75 -8.04
N ILE A 18 9.39 12.48 -7.05
CA ILE A 18 9.02 11.71 -5.84
C ILE A 18 7.87 12.40 -5.09
N LEU A 19 7.96 13.73 -4.91
CA LEU A 19 6.90 14.49 -4.23
C LEU A 19 5.57 14.50 -4.98
N VAL A 20 5.61 14.59 -6.32
CA VAL A 20 4.42 14.50 -7.16
C VAL A 20 3.79 13.11 -7.05
N GLU A 21 4.60 12.05 -7.04
CA GLU A 21 4.12 10.68 -6.90
C GLU A 21 3.48 10.41 -5.53
N ILE A 22 4.10 10.93 -4.45
CA ILE A 22 3.51 10.90 -3.10
C ILE A 22 2.14 11.58 -3.11
N SER A 23 2.06 12.78 -3.70
CA SER A 23 0.83 13.57 -3.73
C SER A 23 -0.27 12.87 -4.53
N LEU A 24 0.07 12.30 -5.70
CA LEU A 24 -0.87 11.56 -6.54
C LEU A 24 -1.40 10.31 -5.82
N THR A 25 -0.50 9.54 -5.19
CA THR A 25 -0.86 8.36 -4.40
C THR A 25 -1.76 8.74 -3.24
N GLY A 26 -1.46 9.85 -2.55
CA GLY A 26 -2.28 10.38 -1.46
C GLY A 26 -3.69 10.76 -1.92
N VAL A 27 -3.85 11.39 -3.09
CA VAL A 27 -5.19 11.70 -3.65
C VAL A 27 -5.97 10.41 -3.94
N ILE A 28 -5.33 9.41 -4.55
CA ILE A 28 -5.98 8.11 -4.83
C ILE A 28 -6.42 7.44 -3.52
N TYR A 29 -5.52 7.41 -2.53
CA TYR A 29 -5.79 6.87 -1.20
C TYR A 29 -7.00 7.56 -0.57
N SER A 30 -7.02 8.90 -0.51
CA SER A 30 -8.11 9.67 0.10
C SER A 30 -9.45 9.48 -0.61
N VAL A 31 -9.46 9.38 -1.95
CA VAL A 31 -10.69 9.09 -2.70
C VAL A 31 -11.24 7.72 -2.31
N CYS A 32 -10.38 6.70 -2.26
CA CYS A 32 -10.81 5.36 -1.87
C CYS A 32 -11.30 5.33 -0.42
N GLU A 33 -10.60 6.02 0.50
CA GLU A 33 -10.96 6.14 1.90
C GLU A 33 -12.32 6.80 2.10
N ILE A 34 -12.59 7.93 1.43
CA ILE A 34 -13.89 8.62 1.52
C ILE A 34 -15.02 7.77 0.94
N CYS A 35 -14.78 7.07 -0.17
CA CYS A 35 -15.80 6.26 -0.83
C CYS A 35 -16.14 4.97 -0.10
N THR A 36 -15.13 4.32 0.51
CA THR A 36 -15.31 2.98 1.10
C THR A 36 -15.33 2.99 2.62
N VAL A 37 -14.82 4.05 3.27
CA VAL A 37 -14.60 4.15 4.73
C VAL A 37 -14.13 2.80 5.29
N PRO A 38 -12.92 2.38 4.88
CA PRO A 38 -12.46 1.02 5.11
C PRO A 38 -12.19 0.81 6.60
N TYR A 39 -12.88 -0.16 7.19
CA TYR A 39 -12.73 -0.51 8.59
C TYR A 39 -11.81 -1.72 8.73
N TRP A 40 -10.76 -1.57 9.54
CA TRP A 40 -9.80 -2.62 9.83
C TRP A 40 -10.17 -3.28 11.16
N TYR A 41 -10.39 -4.58 11.11
CA TYR A 41 -10.59 -5.39 12.31
C TYR A 41 -9.55 -6.49 12.38
N VAL A 42 -8.91 -6.63 13.54
CA VAL A 42 -7.83 -7.58 13.78
C VAL A 42 -8.10 -8.27 15.10
N SER A 43 -8.18 -9.60 15.10
CA SER A 43 -8.13 -10.37 16.34
C SER A 43 -7.61 -11.79 16.08
N ASP A 44 -6.82 -12.32 17.02
CA ASP A 44 -6.21 -13.65 17.02
C ASP A 44 -5.49 -14.09 15.73
N GLY A 45 -4.86 -13.13 15.02
CA GLY A 45 -4.13 -13.37 13.77
C GLY A 45 -5.00 -13.30 12.52
N ASP A 46 -6.31 -13.08 12.67
CA ASP A 46 -7.23 -12.84 11.57
C ASP A 46 -7.38 -11.33 11.35
N PHE A 47 -7.30 -10.92 10.08
CA PHE A 47 -7.35 -9.54 9.64
C PHE A 47 -8.46 -9.40 8.61
N VAL A 48 -9.45 -8.56 8.89
CA VAL A 48 -10.55 -8.28 7.96
C VAL A 48 -10.63 -6.79 7.74
N LEU A 49 -10.54 -6.39 6.48
CA LEU A 49 -10.80 -5.04 6.01
C LEU A 49 -12.12 -5.05 5.25
N PHE A 50 -13.09 -4.23 5.63
CA PHE A 50 -14.37 -4.18 4.92
C PHE A 50 -14.87 -2.74 4.74
N ALA A 51 -15.65 -2.52 3.69
CA ALA A 51 -16.21 -1.21 3.38
C ALA A 51 -17.46 -0.91 4.23
N VAL A 52 -17.48 0.26 4.85
CA VAL A 52 -18.62 0.78 5.64
C VAL A 52 -19.14 2.13 5.09
N GLY A 53 -18.47 2.67 4.07
CA GLY A 53 -18.76 3.97 3.46
C GLY A 53 -19.97 4.00 2.53
N PRO A 54 -20.12 5.02 1.68
CA PRO A 54 -21.21 5.08 0.69
C PRO A 54 -21.18 3.94 -0.34
N VAL A 55 -19.99 3.43 -0.68
CA VAL A 55 -19.78 2.38 -1.67
C VAL A 55 -19.38 1.10 -0.95
N GLN A 56 -20.38 0.28 -0.61
CA GLN A 56 -20.19 -0.90 0.26
C GLN A 56 -20.20 -2.22 -0.48
N SER A 57 -20.95 -2.35 -1.58
CA SER A 57 -21.22 -3.64 -2.23
C SER A 57 -20.89 -3.64 -3.72
N GLY A 58 -20.65 -4.84 -4.26
CA GLY A 58 -20.34 -5.06 -5.67
C GLY A 58 -18.85 -5.02 -6.04
N SER A 59 -18.56 -5.38 -7.29
CA SER A 59 -17.18 -5.49 -7.81
C SER A 59 -16.42 -4.17 -7.81
N PHE A 60 -17.12 -3.05 -7.94
CA PHE A 60 -16.54 -1.71 -7.87
C PHE A 60 -16.06 -1.37 -6.45
N ALA A 61 -16.88 -1.65 -5.43
CA ALA A 61 -16.50 -1.48 -4.03
C ALA A 61 -15.28 -2.34 -3.68
N GLN A 62 -15.26 -3.60 -4.15
CA GLN A 62 -14.13 -4.51 -3.97
C GLN A 62 -12.84 -3.95 -4.60
N SER A 63 -12.94 -3.38 -5.81
CA SER A 63 -11.81 -2.76 -6.50
C SER A 63 -11.30 -1.52 -5.77
N LEU A 64 -12.19 -0.72 -5.17
CA LEU A 64 -11.81 0.43 -4.36
C LEU A 64 -11.11 0.04 -3.07
N VAL A 65 -11.60 -0.99 -2.35
CA VAL A 65 -10.94 -1.50 -1.14
C VAL A 65 -9.56 -2.08 -1.46
N LEU A 66 -9.44 -2.77 -2.61
CA LEU A 66 -8.15 -3.25 -3.12
C LEU A 66 -7.18 -2.10 -3.46
N THR A 67 -7.69 -1.08 -4.16
CA THR A 67 -6.90 0.11 -4.52
C THR A 67 -6.48 0.89 -3.27
N PHE A 68 -7.34 0.96 -2.26
CA PHE A 68 -7.03 1.54 -0.96
C PHE A 68 -5.84 0.80 -0.30
N ALA A 69 -5.90 -0.53 -0.22
CA ALA A 69 -4.82 -1.33 0.36
C ALA A 69 -3.49 -1.16 -0.39
N ILE A 70 -3.52 -1.15 -1.73
CA ILE A 70 -2.31 -0.94 -2.56
C ILE A 70 -1.74 0.47 -2.35
N SER A 71 -2.60 1.50 -2.39
CA SER A 71 -2.18 2.90 -2.24
C SER A 71 -1.64 3.21 -0.85
N PHE A 72 -2.14 2.54 0.20
CA PHE A 72 -1.61 2.63 1.56
C PHE A 72 -0.13 2.18 1.62
N PHE A 73 0.16 0.97 1.13
CA PHE A 73 1.53 0.45 1.11
C PHE A 73 2.46 1.26 0.21
N GLN A 74 1.98 1.68 -0.97
CA GLN A 74 2.72 2.56 -1.86
C GLN A 74 3.08 3.88 -1.18
N SER A 75 2.16 4.45 -0.41
CA SER A 75 2.40 5.71 0.32
C SER A 75 3.49 5.55 1.38
N LEU A 76 3.44 4.50 2.20
CA LEU A 76 4.49 4.20 3.20
C LEU A 76 5.86 4.06 2.54
N PHE A 77 5.92 3.35 1.41
CA PHE A 77 7.16 3.17 0.68
C PHE A 77 7.69 4.49 0.10
N LEU A 78 6.85 5.28 -0.58
CA LEU A 78 7.29 6.54 -1.18
C LEU A 78 7.81 7.53 -0.13
N ILE A 79 7.17 7.56 1.04
CA ILE A 79 7.65 8.35 2.18
C ILE A 79 9.03 7.85 2.62
N PHE A 80 9.20 6.55 2.85
CA PHE A 80 10.50 5.97 3.20
C PHE A 80 11.58 6.27 2.15
N TYR A 81 11.25 6.09 0.87
CA TYR A 81 12.13 6.39 -0.25
C TYR A 81 12.54 7.86 -0.29
N SER A 82 11.61 8.78 -0.01
CA SER A 82 11.92 10.21 0.06
C SER A 82 12.95 10.52 1.15
N PHE A 83 12.86 9.87 2.32
CA PHE A 83 13.83 10.00 3.40
C PHE A 83 15.19 9.42 3.03
N VAL A 84 15.22 8.20 2.47
CA VAL A 84 16.47 7.57 2.02
C VAL A 84 17.15 8.43 0.95
N PHE A 85 16.38 8.94 -0.01
CA PHE A 85 16.91 9.81 -1.07
C PHE A 85 17.51 11.09 -0.48
N GLN A 86 16.82 11.77 0.43
CA GLN A 86 17.37 12.96 1.10
C GLN A 86 18.61 12.66 1.93
N TYR A 87 18.59 11.58 2.72
CA TYR A 87 19.72 11.15 3.53
C TYR A 87 20.96 10.86 2.68
N ALA A 88 20.77 10.12 1.59
CA ALA A 88 21.79 9.85 0.59
C ALA A 88 22.42 11.13 0.01
N GLN A 89 21.58 12.12 -0.33
CA GLN A 89 22.07 13.40 -0.85
C GLN A 89 22.85 14.20 0.19
N ILE A 90 22.43 14.20 1.46
CA ILE A 90 23.08 14.97 2.53
C ILE A 90 24.39 14.33 2.97
N CYS A 91 24.39 13.02 3.24
CA CYS A 91 25.52 12.34 3.89
C CYS A 91 26.54 11.74 2.91
N ARG A 92 26.16 11.53 1.63
CA ARG A 92 26.96 10.79 0.65
C ARG A 92 26.88 11.40 -0.77
N ALA A 93 26.83 12.73 -0.87
CA ALA A 93 26.73 13.45 -2.15
C ALA A 93 27.78 13.03 -3.20
N ASP A 94 29.04 12.86 -2.78
CA ASP A 94 30.14 12.51 -3.69
C ASP A 94 30.07 11.06 -4.19
N TRP A 95 29.56 10.16 -3.36
CA TRP A 95 29.35 8.77 -3.76
C TRP A 95 28.24 8.65 -4.81
N PHE A 96 27.16 9.42 -4.67
CA PHE A 96 26.07 9.48 -5.65
C PHE A 96 26.48 10.16 -6.97
N ARG A 97 27.44 11.09 -6.95
CA ARG A 97 28.05 11.63 -8.18
C ARG A 97 28.89 10.58 -8.90
N THR A 98 29.59 9.74 -8.15
CA THR A 98 30.46 8.69 -8.70
C THR A 98 29.64 7.50 -9.23
N PHE A 99 28.57 7.12 -8.53
CA PHE A 99 27.70 6.00 -8.88
C PHE A 99 26.24 6.44 -9.05
N PRO A 100 25.91 7.14 -10.15
CA PRO A 100 24.56 7.65 -10.38
C PRO A 100 23.50 6.54 -10.52
N GLN A 101 23.95 5.30 -10.78
CA GLN A 101 23.11 4.12 -10.96
C GLN A 101 22.49 3.61 -9.65
N VAL A 102 23.10 3.90 -8.50
CA VAL A 102 22.60 3.45 -7.18
C VAL A 102 21.20 4.02 -6.88
N VAL A 103 20.86 5.17 -7.47
CA VAL A 103 19.51 5.75 -7.39
C VAL A 103 18.43 4.80 -7.91
N PHE A 104 18.76 3.88 -8.83
CA PHE A 104 17.80 2.92 -9.39
C PHE A 104 17.57 1.69 -8.51
N ILE A 105 18.41 1.45 -7.50
CA ILE A 105 18.24 0.31 -6.59
C ILE A 105 16.96 0.48 -5.79
N CYS A 106 16.70 1.66 -5.23
CA CYS A 106 15.47 1.93 -4.46
C CYS A 106 14.17 1.71 -5.26
N PRO A 107 13.97 2.29 -6.46
CA PRO A 107 12.77 2.03 -7.25
C PRO A 107 12.69 0.57 -7.74
N PHE A 108 13.82 -0.10 -7.94
CA PHE A 108 13.80 -1.54 -8.24
C PHE A 108 13.31 -2.37 -7.05
N VAL A 109 13.81 -2.08 -5.84
CA VAL A 109 13.30 -2.65 -4.59
C VAL A 109 11.82 -2.31 -4.40
N ASN A 110 11.37 -1.11 -4.81
CA ASN A 110 9.95 -0.75 -4.78
C ASN A 110 9.11 -1.72 -5.61
N VAL A 111 9.50 -1.93 -6.87
CA VAL A 111 8.79 -2.85 -7.77
C VAL A 111 8.74 -4.26 -7.18
N LEU A 112 9.81 -4.72 -6.53
CA LEU A 112 9.84 -6.02 -5.87
C LEU A 112 8.92 -6.08 -4.63
N VAL A 113 8.94 -5.07 -3.77
CA VAL A 113 8.09 -5.00 -2.58
C VAL A 113 6.62 -4.89 -2.98
N LEU A 114 6.30 -4.06 -3.97
CA LEU A 114 4.96 -3.96 -4.52
C LEU A 114 4.51 -5.25 -5.20
N ALA A 115 5.38 -5.91 -5.97
CA ALA A 115 5.05 -7.18 -6.59
C ALA A 115 4.79 -8.24 -5.51
N ASN A 116 5.64 -8.32 -4.49
CA ASN A 116 5.45 -9.22 -3.36
C ASN A 116 4.14 -8.91 -2.61
N TRP A 117 3.87 -7.63 -2.38
CA TRP A 117 2.63 -7.19 -1.74
C TRP A 117 1.40 -7.51 -2.59
N LEU A 118 1.44 -7.28 -3.91
CA LEU A 118 0.36 -7.62 -4.82
C LEU A 118 0.12 -9.13 -4.85
N VAL A 119 1.19 -9.93 -4.83
CA VAL A 119 1.07 -11.40 -4.74
C VAL A 119 0.45 -11.79 -3.41
N ALA A 120 0.94 -11.26 -2.28
CA ALA A 120 0.34 -11.47 -0.97
C ALA A 120 -1.13 -11.04 -0.99
N VAL A 121 -1.46 -9.94 -1.65
CA VAL A 121 -2.82 -9.45 -1.67
C VAL A 121 -3.74 -10.34 -2.50
N ILE A 122 -3.30 -10.73 -3.70
CA ILE A 122 -4.08 -11.58 -4.59
C ILE A 122 -4.24 -12.99 -4.00
N TYR A 123 -3.18 -13.57 -3.42
CA TYR A 123 -3.25 -14.92 -2.87
C TYR A 123 -3.86 -14.98 -1.47
N CYS A 124 -3.43 -14.09 -0.56
CA CYS A 124 -3.88 -14.11 0.83
C CYS A 124 -5.27 -13.45 0.99
N PHE A 125 -5.59 -12.39 0.23
CA PHE A 125 -6.89 -11.72 0.31
C PHE A 125 -7.89 -12.14 -0.78
N SER A 126 -7.59 -13.16 -1.61
CA SER A 126 -8.64 -13.77 -2.45
C SER A 126 -9.74 -14.34 -1.57
N MET A 127 -10.97 -13.85 -1.78
CA MET A 127 -12.16 -14.32 -1.09
C MET A 127 -12.43 -15.77 -1.49
N THR A 128 -12.15 -16.69 -0.58
CA THR A 128 -12.64 -18.07 -0.66
C THR A 128 -13.89 -18.16 0.21
N GLU A 129 -14.88 -18.97 -0.16
CA GLU A 129 -16.13 -19.14 0.62
C GLU A 129 -15.85 -19.39 2.11
N LYS A 130 -14.85 -20.22 2.43
CA LYS A 130 -14.40 -20.48 3.82
C LYS A 130 -13.88 -19.25 4.56
N LYS A 131 -13.18 -18.34 3.88
CA LYS A 131 -12.65 -17.11 4.48
C LYS A 131 -13.76 -16.07 4.68
N VAL A 132 -14.75 -16.08 3.79
CA VAL A 132 -15.94 -15.21 3.86
C VAL A 132 -16.81 -15.61 5.04
N GLU A 133 -17.09 -16.90 5.20
CA GLU A 133 -17.87 -17.45 6.31
C GLU A 133 -17.20 -17.18 7.66
N LYS A 134 -15.90 -17.48 7.78
CA LYS A 134 -15.13 -17.19 9.01
C LYS A 134 -15.09 -15.70 9.34
N ALA A 135 -14.91 -14.84 8.34
CA ALA A 135 -14.96 -13.40 8.54
C ALA A 135 -16.36 -12.94 8.99
N ALA A 136 -17.42 -13.46 8.38
CA ALA A 136 -18.81 -13.13 8.70
C ALA A 136 -19.18 -13.50 10.13
N GLU A 137 -18.91 -14.74 10.55
CA GLU A 137 -19.12 -15.20 11.94
C GLU A 137 -18.38 -14.31 12.94
N PHE A 138 -17.12 -13.99 12.64
CA PHE A 138 -16.26 -13.22 13.51
C PHE A 138 -16.70 -11.76 13.70
N VAL A 139 -17.09 -11.08 12.61
CA VAL A 139 -17.59 -9.69 12.68
C VAL A 139 -18.98 -9.64 13.30
N GLU A 140 -19.82 -10.65 13.09
CA GLU A 140 -21.10 -10.74 13.77
C GLU A 140 -20.90 -10.89 15.29
N GLU A 141 -20.01 -11.79 15.71
CA GLU A 141 -19.71 -12.06 17.12
C GLU A 141 -19.09 -10.83 17.83
N HIS A 142 -18.16 -10.13 17.19
CA HIS A 142 -17.38 -9.07 17.85
C HIS A 142 -17.89 -7.65 17.58
N LEU A 143 -18.54 -7.42 16.44
CA LEU A 143 -18.99 -6.09 16.02
C LEU A 143 -20.51 -5.97 15.93
N ASN A 144 -21.29 -7.05 16.15
CA ASN A 144 -22.75 -7.07 16.00
C ASN A 144 -23.22 -6.49 14.64
N MET A 145 -22.46 -6.73 13.59
CA MET A 145 -22.72 -6.21 12.24
C MET A 145 -22.74 -7.34 11.21
N SER A 146 -23.74 -7.36 10.33
CA SER A 146 -23.74 -8.26 9.18
C SER A 146 -22.85 -7.71 8.07
N ILE A 147 -21.86 -8.51 7.64
CA ILE A 147 -21.01 -8.17 6.48
C ILE A 147 -21.58 -8.66 5.16
N ASP A 148 -22.75 -9.31 5.18
CA ASP A 148 -23.30 -9.99 4.02
C ASP A 148 -23.48 -9.04 2.83
N GLY A 149 -22.88 -9.42 1.69
CA GLY A 149 -22.86 -8.62 0.46
C GLY A 149 -21.91 -7.41 0.43
N ARG A 150 -21.09 -7.16 1.45
CA ARG A 150 -20.13 -6.05 1.46
C ARG A 150 -18.78 -6.44 0.85
N ALA A 151 -18.10 -5.46 0.26
CA ALA A 151 -16.73 -5.59 -0.21
C ALA A 151 -15.77 -5.72 0.97
N MET A 152 -14.89 -6.70 0.90
CA MET A 152 -13.93 -7.00 1.96
C MET A 152 -12.64 -7.63 1.45
N LEU A 153 -11.57 -7.45 2.20
CA LEU A 153 -10.29 -8.14 2.06
C LEU A 153 -10.01 -8.80 3.41
N GLY A 154 -9.96 -10.13 3.43
CA GLY A 154 -9.74 -10.91 4.64
C GLY A 154 -8.54 -11.82 4.53
N PHE A 155 -7.74 -11.90 5.60
CA PHE A 155 -6.68 -12.87 5.80
C PHE A 155 -6.93 -13.59 7.12
N SER A 156 -6.71 -14.90 7.14
CA SER A 156 -6.68 -15.69 8.38
C SER A 156 -5.35 -16.40 8.47
N LEU A 157 -4.61 -16.17 9.57
CA LEU A 157 -3.35 -16.88 9.86
C LEU A 157 -3.59 -18.33 10.28
N GLN A 158 -4.83 -18.70 10.63
CA GLN A 158 -5.23 -20.10 10.80
C GLN A 158 -5.46 -20.77 9.45
N VAL A 159 -4.36 -21.02 8.75
CA VAL A 159 -4.28 -22.08 7.75
C VAL A 159 -4.04 -23.36 8.57
N GLY A 160 -5.05 -24.23 8.67
CA GLY A 160 -5.09 -25.33 9.64
C GLY A 160 -3.79 -26.13 9.77
N ASP A 161 -3.40 -26.47 11.00
CA ASP A 161 -2.27 -27.30 11.49
C ASP A 161 -0.89 -27.25 10.79
N GLU A 162 -0.72 -26.52 9.70
CA GLU A 162 0.53 -26.39 8.98
C GLU A 162 1.06 -24.97 9.11
N HIS A 163 2.08 -24.83 9.95
CA HIS A 163 2.91 -23.65 10.11
C HIS A 163 3.51 -23.20 8.77
N LEU A 164 2.81 -22.32 8.05
CA LEU A 164 3.38 -21.62 6.91
C LEU A 164 4.17 -20.42 7.42
N LEU A 165 5.47 -20.67 7.62
CA LEU A 165 6.52 -19.66 7.72
C LEU A 165 6.48 -18.77 6.47
N LEU A 166 5.88 -17.59 6.58
CA LEU A 166 6.05 -16.52 5.60
C LEU A 166 7.34 -15.76 5.95
N ILE A 167 8.35 -15.94 5.09
CA ILE A 167 9.57 -15.12 5.01
C ILE A 167 9.22 -13.79 4.31
#